data_AF-A0A660PGX8-F1
#
_entry.id   AF-A0A660PGX8-F1
#
_cell.length_a   1.000
_cell.length_b   1.000
_cell.length_c   1.000
_cell.angle_alpha   90.00
_cell.angle_beta   90.00
_cell.angle_gamma   90.00
#
_symmetry.space_group_name_H-M   'P 1'
#
loop_
_entity.id
_entity.type
_entity.pdbx_description
1 polymer ?
#
loop_
_entity_poly.entity_id
_entity_poly.type
_entity_poly.pdbx_seq_one_letter_code
_entity_poly.pdbx_strand_id
1 'polypeptide(L)'
;MKNILNPEIFWLSLIFVLLGAAINTVGQIPQIDIVYPRKEAVIEAVDSSFILGSVTPGSQLFINNQEIMVHEGGGFIAFLPLKSGHFTFEIKAIYDTDSSLLHWPVYVPKPLGSFGYDSLQIVDSRDSTFSQVLASGDRLIVEFQATPSCYAWFSIPGIADSVPMTEASPQSQPYWGETVFGAGAIPDSLKIKGIYRGFYDIGYDRLPDSTRICYFLKSPGKKEIFDILLDTPTELLDFSFLKLPSKSER
;
A
#
# COMPACT_ATOMS: atom_id res chain seq x y z
N MET A 1 38.86 -2.24 83.72
CA MET A 1 37.49 -1.67 83.66
C MET A 1 36.76 -2.37 82.52
N LYS A 2 35.65 -3.06 82.81
CA LYS A 2 34.86 -3.86 81.86
C LYS A 2 33.93 -2.95 81.06
N ASN A 3 34.05 -2.95 79.73
CA ASN A 3 33.08 -2.29 78.84
C ASN A 3 31.76 -3.06 78.87
N ILE A 4 30.72 -2.43 79.40
CA ILE A 4 29.35 -2.94 79.42
C ILE A 4 28.66 -2.36 78.17
N LEU A 5 28.65 -3.14 77.08
CA LEU A 5 27.82 -2.85 75.91
C LEU A 5 26.40 -3.34 76.18
N ASN A 6 25.43 -2.44 76.05
CA ASN A 6 24.04 -2.62 76.45
C ASN A 6 23.28 -3.44 75.37
N PRO A 7 22.77 -4.65 75.67
CA PRO A 7 22.20 -5.57 74.68
C PRO A 7 20.89 -5.08 74.03
N GLU A 8 20.22 -4.10 74.62
CA GLU A 8 18.96 -3.50 74.11
C GLU A 8 19.16 -2.65 72.84
N ILE A 9 20.35 -2.06 72.65
CA ILE A 9 20.64 -1.19 71.49
C ILE A 9 20.78 -2.03 70.20
N PHE A 10 21.13 -3.31 70.33
CA PHE A 10 21.39 -4.18 69.19
C PHE A 10 20.11 -4.62 68.45
N TRP A 11 18.98 -4.75 69.16
CA TRP A 11 17.69 -5.15 68.58
C TRP A 11 16.98 -4.01 67.84
N LEU A 12 17.13 -2.76 68.31
CA LEU A 12 16.58 -1.58 67.63
C LEU A 12 17.29 -1.30 66.29
N SER A 13 18.59 -1.60 66.18
CA SER A 13 19.32 -1.52 64.90
C SER A 13 18.90 -2.59 63.89
N LEU A 14 18.39 -3.75 64.32
CA LEU A 14 17.97 -4.82 63.42
C LEU A 14 16.60 -4.55 62.76
N ILE A 15 15.70 -3.88 63.47
CA ILE A 15 14.36 -3.52 62.94
C ILE A 15 14.47 -2.37 61.92
N PHE A 16 15.42 -1.45 62.08
CA PHE A 16 15.62 -0.35 61.12
C PHE A 16 16.24 -0.82 59.79
N VAL A 17 16.99 -1.94 59.79
CA VAL A 17 17.56 -2.53 58.57
C VAL A 17 16.52 -3.33 57.77
N LEU A 18 15.50 -3.90 58.43
CA LEU A 18 14.41 -4.63 57.74
C LEU A 18 13.34 -3.73 57.13
N LEU A 19 13.18 -2.48 57.59
CA LEU A 19 12.22 -1.52 57.01
C LEU A 19 12.76 -0.75 55.80
N GLY A 20 14.06 -0.81 55.52
CA GLY A 20 14.72 -0.09 54.42
C GLY A 20 14.70 -0.79 53.06
N ALA A 21 14.16 -2.01 52.98
CA ALA A 21 14.12 -2.82 51.75
C ALA A 21 12.76 -2.75 51.03
N ALA A 22 12.02 -1.65 51.16
CA ALA A 22 11.02 -1.29 50.16
C ALA A 22 11.80 -0.82 48.92
N ILE A 23 12.26 -1.79 48.13
CA ILE A 23 12.92 -1.57 46.85
C ILE A 23 11.92 -0.82 46.00
N ASN A 24 12.19 0.46 45.74
CA ASN A 24 11.49 1.19 44.70
C ASN A 24 11.77 0.44 43.39
N THR A 25 10.86 -0.43 42.96
CA THR A 25 10.76 -0.79 41.54
C THR A 25 10.42 0.50 40.83
N VAL A 26 11.46 1.18 40.35
CA VAL A 26 11.29 2.31 39.44
C VAL A 26 10.53 1.74 38.26
N GLY A 27 9.28 2.19 38.10
CA GLY A 27 8.44 1.79 37.00
C GLY A 27 9.19 1.98 35.68
N GLN A 28 9.43 0.87 34.97
CA GLN A 28 10.15 0.90 33.72
C GLN A 28 9.15 1.15 32.61
N ILE A 29 9.09 2.40 32.13
CA ILE A 29 8.30 2.74 30.94
C ILE A 29 8.80 1.86 29.78
N PRO A 30 7.92 1.04 29.17
CA PRO A 30 8.34 0.13 28.12
C PRO A 30 8.83 0.91 26.90
N GLN A 31 10.00 0.57 26.37
CA GLN A 31 10.57 1.18 25.18
C GLN A 31 10.09 0.42 23.96
N ILE A 32 9.70 1.15 22.92
CA ILE A 32 9.27 0.59 21.63
C ILE A 32 10.23 1.13 20.57
N ASP A 33 10.80 0.23 19.77
CA ASP A 33 11.63 0.59 18.61
C ASP A 33 11.10 -0.10 17.36
N ILE A 34 10.87 0.69 16.30
CA ILE A 34 10.30 0.21 15.04
C ILE A 34 11.38 0.25 13.96
N VAL A 35 11.69 -0.94 13.45
CA VAL A 35 12.69 -1.15 12.40
C VAL A 35 12.06 -0.99 11.01
N TYR A 36 10.85 -1.53 10.83
CA TYR A 36 10.08 -1.42 9.60
C TYR A 36 8.59 -1.34 9.91
N PRO A 37 7.81 -0.52 9.19
CA PRO A 37 8.25 0.46 8.19
C PRO A 37 8.99 1.63 8.85
N ARG A 38 9.78 2.39 8.09
CA ARG A 38 10.33 3.65 8.61
C ARG A 38 9.19 4.64 8.83
N LYS A 39 9.36 5.57 9.77
CA LYS A 39 8.40 6.64 10.01
C LYS A 39 8.22 7.47 8.73
N GLU A 40 6.97 7.78 8.38
CA GLU A 40 6.56 8.47 7.15
C GLU A 40 6.88 7.73 5.84
N ALA A 41 7.23 6.44 5.91
CA ALA A 41 7.52 5.67 4.70
C ALA A 41 6.26 5.45 3.85
N VAL A 42 6.46 5.36 2.54
CA VAL A 42 5.47 4.82 1.61
C VAL A 42 5.55 3.30 1.65
N ILE A 43 4.45 2.62 1.99
CA ILE A 43 4.36 1.16 2.02
C ILE A 43 3.68 0.71 0.74
N GLU A 44 4.37 -0.08 -0.08
CA GLU A 44 3.84 -0.55 -1.38
C GLU A 44 2.73 -1.60 -1.28
N ALA A 45 2.40 -2.04 -0.07
CA ALA A 45 1.36 -3.04 0.16
C ALA A 45 -0.04 -2.40 0.15
N VAL A 46 -0.99 -3.10 -0.46
CA VAL A 46 -2.32 -2.56 -0.74
C VAL A 46 -3.32 -2.79 0.40
N ASP A 47 -3.32 -3.99 0.98
CA ASP A 47 -4.35 -4.45 1.93
C ASP A 47 -3.79 -4.77 3.33
N SER A 48 -2.55 -5.22 3.40
CA SER A 48 -1.88 -5.61 4.64
C SER A 48 -0.37 -5.39 4.54
N SER A 49 0.27 -5.09 5.65
CA SER A 49 1.74 -5.07 5.72
C SER A 49 2.21 -5.58 7.07
N PHE A 50 3.50 -5.83 7.18
CA PHE A 50 4.09 -6.19 8.45
C PHE A 50 4.73 -4.98 9.13
N ILE A 51 4.70 -4.99 10.46
CA ILE A 51 5.51 -4.12 11.30
C ILE A 51 6.51 -5.01 12.05
N LEU A 52 7.78 -4.60 12.01
CA LEU A 52 8.91 -5.29 12.63
C LEU A 52 9.58 -4.31 13.59
N GLY A 53 9.83 -4.78 14.80
CA GLY A 53 10.45 -3.97 15.82
C GLY A 53 10.84 -4.76 17.05
N SER A 54 11.13 -4.02 18.11
CA SER A 54 11.36 -4.57 19.44
C SER A 54 10.67 -3.72 20.50
N VAL A 55 10.37 -4.36 21.61
CA VAL A 55 9.83 -3.74 22.83
C VAL A 55 10.63 -4.23 24.03
N THR A 56 10.56 -3.54 25.17
CA THR A 56 11.09 -4.04 26.45
C THR A 56 10.69 -5.52 26.65
N PRO A 57 11.64 -6.45 26.87
CA PRO A 57 11.33 -7.86 27.10
C PRO A 57 10.29 -8.08 28.20
N GLY A 58 9.33 -8.98 27.97
CA GLY A 58 8.22 -9.26 28.90
C GLY A 58 7.02 -8.31 28.79
N SER A 59 7.08 -7.30 27.92
CA SER A 59 5.94 -6.40 27.70
C SER A 59 4.81 -7.08 26.90
N GLN A 60 3.58 -6.70 27.19
CA GLN A 60 2.44 -6.91 26.29
C GLN A 60 2.44 -5.82 25.22
N LEU A 61 2.17 -6.17 23.97
CA LEU A 61 2.17 -5.24 22.84
C LEU A 61 0.82 -5.27 22.13
N PHE A 62 0.29 -4.09 21.84
CA PHE A 62 -0.92 -3.90 21.05
C PHE A 62 -0.62 -2.96 19.89
N ILE A 63 -1.10 -3.30 18.70
CA ILE A 63 -1.02 -2.42 17.52
C ILE A 63 -2.40 -2.30 16.90
N ASN A 64 -2.92 -1.07 16.79
CA ASN A 64 -4.30 -0.79 16.35
C ASN A 64 -5.34 -1.62 17.14
N ASN A 65 -5.14 -1.73 18.45
CA ASN A 65 -5.95 -2.52 19.40
C ASN A 65 -5.89 -4.05 19.21
N GLN A 66 -5.02 -4.56 18.33
CA GLN A 66 -4.77 -5.99 18.20
C GLN A 66 -3.56 -6.40 19.04
N GLU A 67 -3.71 -7.43 19.88
CA GLU A 67 -2.60 -8.00 20.66
C GLU A 67 -1.58 -8.69 19.76
N ILE A 68 -0.30 -8.39 19.96
CA ILE A 68 0.81 -8.88 19.17
C ILE A 68 1.70 -9.76 20.04
N MET A 69 2.04 -10.94 19.53
CA MET A 69 2.98 -11.84 20.18
C MET A 69 4.39 -11.24 20.17
N VAL A 70 4.98 -11.10 21.35
CA VAL A 70 6.34 -10.63 21.55
C VAL A 70 7.22 -11.81 21.93
N HIS A 71 8.37 -11.94 21.28
CA HIS A 71 9.38 -12.95 21.63
C HIS A 71 9.97 -12.66 23.01
N GLU A 72 10.49 -13.68 23.71
CA GLU A 72 11.10 -13.51 25.04
C GLU A 72 12.22 -12.44 25.06
N GLY A 73 12.93 -12.30 23.94
CA GLY A 73 13.96 -11.26 23.73
C GLY A 73 13.42 -9.87 23.35
N GLY A 74 12.11 -9.64 23.35
CA GLY A 74 11.47 -8.36 23.04
C GLY A 74 11.18 -8.10 21.56
N GLY A 75 11.69 -8.92 20.63
CA GLY A 75 11.42 -8.78 19.20
C GLY A 75 9.99 -9.17 18.83
N PHE A 76 9.42 -8.52 17.81
CA PHE A 76 8.11 -8.87 17.27
C PHE A 76 8.03 -8.65 15.76
N ILE A 77 7.14 -9.40 15.11
CA ILE A 77 6.67 -9.17 13.75
C ILE A 77 5.15 -9.35 13.73
N ALA A 78 4.42 -8.39 13.16
CA ALA A 78 2.96 -8.45 13.10
C ALA A 78 2.46 -8.09 11.71
N PHE A 79 1.56 -8.91 11.17
CA PHE A 79 0.83 -8.60 9.93
C PHE A 79 -0.49 -7.92 10.28
N LEU A 80 -0.69 -6.72 9.73
CA LEU A 80 -1.80 -5.85 10.09
C LEU A 80 -2.53 -5.38 8.82
N PRO A 81 -3.86 -5.32 8.85
CA PRO A 81 -4.63 -4.74 7.76
C PRO A 81 -4.36 -3.23 7.66
N LEU A 82 -4.28 -2.73 6.43
CA LEU A 82 -4.03 -1.34 6.11
C LEU A 82 -5.25 -0.68 5.45
N LYS A 83 -5.30 0.65 5.53
CA LYS A 83 -6.19 1.47 4.70
C LYS A 83 -5.34 2.38 3.83
N SER A 84 -5.68 2.48 2.55
CA SER A 84 -5.00 3.40 1.64
C SER A 84 -5.14 4.86 2.10
N GLY A 85 -4.10 5.65 1.85
CA GLY A 85 -3.96 7.04 2.27
C GLY A 85 -2.95 7.20 3.41
N HIS A 86 -3.06 8.32 4.12
CA HIS A 86 -2.33 8.50 5.37
C HIS A 86 -2.87 7.53 6.42
N PHE A 87 -1.98 6.72 6.96
CA PHE A 87 -2.30 5.69 7.93
C PHE A 87 -1.32 5.79 9.10
N THR A 88 -1.82 5.57 10.32
CA THR A 88 -0.98 5.63 11.53
C THR A 88 -1.17 4.36 12.30
N PHE A 89 -0.07 3.64 12.56
CA PHE A 89 -0.10 2.56 13.56
C PHE A 89 -0.13 3.18 14.95
N GLU A 90 -1.13 2.80 15.74
CA GLU A 90 -1.19 3.10 17.17
C GLU A 90 -0.57 1.92 17.92
N ILE A 91 0.62 2.12 18.48
CA ILE A 91 1.41 1.05 19.09
C ILE A 91 1.47 1.30 20.59
N LYS A 92 0.92 0.39 21.39
CA LYS A 92 0.87 0.48 22.84
C LYS A 92 1.63 -0.69 23.44
N ALA A 93 2.61 -0.40 24.30
CA ALA A 93 3.29 -1.40 25.11
C ALA A 93 2.89 -1.25 26.58
N ILE A 94 2.74 -2.37 27.27
CA ILE A 94 2.43 -2.42 28.71
C ILE A 94 3.46 -3.33 29.38
N TYR A 95 4.11 -2.83 30.42
CA TYR A 95 5.05 -3.57 31.24
C TYR A 95 4.71 -3.32 32.70
N ASP A 96 4.34 -4.38 33.42
CA ASP A 96 3.76 -4.31 34.77
C ASP A 96 2.58 -3.32 34.86
N THR A 97 2.78 -2.16 35.49
CA THR A 97 1.78 -1.10 35.65
C THR A 97 1.97 0.09 34.70
N ASP A 98 3.11 0.14 34.00
CA ASP A 98 3.46 1.24 33.11
C ASP A 98 3.05 0.94 31.67
N SER A 99 2.80 2.01 30.92
CA SER A 99 2.54 1.89 29.49
C SER A 99 3.20 2.99 28.68
N SER A 100 3.52 2.67 27.43
CA SER A 100 3.96 3.63 26.43
C SER A 100 3.06 3.56 25.21
N LEU A 101 2.87 4.70 24.57
CA LEU A 101 2.06 4.86 23.37
C LEU A 101 2.91 5.55 22.30
N LEU A 102 2.96 4.95 21.12
CA LEU A 102 3.69 5.45 19.97
C LEU A 102 2.76 5.52 18.76
N HIS A 103 2.71 6.70 18.13
CA HIS A 103 2.06 6.89 16.85
C HIS A 103 3.09 6.79 15.72
N TRP A 104 2.87 5.84 14.82
CA TRP A 104 3.79 5.56 13.71
C TRP A 104 3.11 5.81 12.36
N PRO A 105 3.17 7.05 11.83
CA PRO A 105 2.57 7.42 10.56
C PRO A 105 3.32 6.83 9.37
N VAL A 106 2.55 6.46 8.36
CA VAL A 106 2.98 5.91 7.06
C VAL A 106 2.02 6.35 5.97
N TYR A 107 2.43 6.17 4.71
CA TYR A 107 1.57 6.40 3.56
C TYR A 107 1.34 5.10 2.79
N VAL A 108 0.08 4.76 2.57
CA VAL A 108 -0.32 3.58 1.80
C VAL A 108 -0.91 4.08 0.48
N PRO A 109 -0.30 3.78 -0.68
CA PRO A 109 -0.82 4.23 -1.96
C PRO A 109 -2.21 3.63 -2.19
N LYS A 110 -3.06 4.37 -2.89
CA LYS A 110 -4.32 3.81 -3.37
C LYS A 110 -4.00 2.84 -4.52
N PRO A 111 -4.44 1.58 -4.45
CA PRO A 111 -4.30 0.68 -5.59
C PRO A 111 -5.04 1.27 -6.79
N LEU A 112 -4.47 1.12 -7.98
CA LEU A 112 -5.18 1.49 -9.21
C LEU A 112 -6.34 0.51 -9.40
N GLY A 113 -7.56 1.02 -9.46
CA GLY A 113 -8.72 0.21 -9.82
C GLY A 113 -8.83 0.10 -11.34
N SER A 114 -9.29 -1.04 -11.85
CA SER A 114 -9.88 -1.08 -13.19
C SER A 114 -11.17 -0.25 -13.21
N PHE A 115 -11.41 0.52 -14.26
CA PHE A 115 -12.68 1.24 -14.41
C PHE A 115 -13.84 0.27 -14.66
N GLY A 116 -15.02 0.67 -14.21
CA GLY A 116 -16.25 0.02 -14.62
C GLY A 116 -16.47 0.17 -16.12
N TYR A 117 -17.18 -0.79 -16.72
CA TYR A 117 -17.54 -0.78 -18.14
C TYR A 117 -18.70 0.17 -18.47
N ASP A 118 -19.27 0.83 -17.46
CA ASP A 118 -20.49 1.63 -17.54
C ASP A 118 -20.28 3.05 -18.06
N SER A 119 -19.02 3.50 -18.13
CA SER A 119 -18.67 4.84 -18.56
C SER A 119 -17.32 4.87 -19.27
N LEU A 120 -17.19 5.73 -20.29
CA LEU A 120 -15.91 6.01 -20.94
C LEU A 120 -15.12 6.99 -20.09
N GLN A 121 -14.01 6.53 -19.55
CA GLN A 121 -13.12 7.30 -18.69
C GLN A 121 -11.69 7.15 -19.20
N ILE A 122 -10.96 8.26 -19.20
CA ILE A 122 -9.50 8.30 -19.34
C ILE A 122 -8.99 8.90 -18.05
N VAL A 123 -8.09 8.19 -17.37
CA VAL A 123 -7.34 8.76 -16.27
C VAL A 123 -5.95 9.11 -16.75
N ASP A 124 -5.63 10.39 -16.55
CA ASP A 124 -4.27 10.88 -16.68
C ASP A 124 -3.44 10.18 -15.59
N SER A 125 -2.66 9.18 -16.00
CA SER A 125 -1.74 8.49 -15.12
C SER A 125 -0.71 9.51 -14.65
N ARG A 126 -0.78 9.88 -13.37
CA ARG A 126 -0.02 10.98 -12.73
C ARG A 126 1.51 10.84 -12.82
N ASP A 127 2.02 9.74 -13.36
CA ASP A 127 3.46 9.47 -13.44
C ASP A 127 4.08 9.78 -14.81
N SER A 128 3.27 10.03 -15.86
CA SER A 128 3.78 10.43 -17.19
C SER A 128 3.75 11.95 -17.43
N THR A 129 3.47 12.75 -16.40
CA THR A 129 3.32 14.22 -16.50
C THR A 129 4.65 14.97 -16.73
N PHE A 130 5.74 14.28 -17.00
CA PHE A 130 7.01 14.92 -17.34
C PHE A 130 7.02 15.29 -18.83
N SER A 131 7.28 16.56 -19.11
CA SER A 131 7.63 16.98 -20.47
C SER A 131 8.85 16.20 -20.93
N GLN A 132 8.67 15.37 -21.95
CA GLN A 132 9.77 14.64 -22.58
C GLN A 132 10.35 15.49 -23.70
N VAL A 133 11.68 15.57 -23.76
CA VAL A 133 12.42 16.18 -24.86
C VAL A 133 12.86 15.05 -25.76
N LEU A 134 12.41 15.05 -27.01
CA LEU A 134 12.70 14.01 -28.00
C LEU A 134 13.39 14.63 -29.21
N ALA A 135 14.34 13.91 -29.77
CA ALA A 135 15.02 14.22 -31.02
C ALA A 135 14.48 13.34 -32.18
N SER A 136 14.77 13.74 -33.41
CA SER A 136 14.53 12.91 -34.58
C SER A 136 15.24 11.57 -34.46
N GLY A 137 14.52 10.47 -34.70
CA GLY A 137 14.97 9.10 -34.50
C GLY A 137 14.58 8.49 -33.15
N ASP A 138 14.12 9.29 -32.19
CA ASP A 138 13.64 8.77 -30.91
C ASP A 138 12.28 8.09 -31.04
N ARG A 139 12.00 7.14 -30.13
CA ARG A 139 10.69 6.50 -30.00
C ARG A 139 9.93 7.10 -28.82
N LEU A 140 8.81 7.74 -29.11
CA LEU A 140 7.84 8.14 -28.10
C LEU A 140 6.99 6.93 -27.73
N ILE A 141 7.03 6.51 -26.47
CA ILE A 141 6.12 5.51 -25.91
C ILE A 141 5.06 6.23 -25.09
N VAL A 142 3.80 5.95 -25.40
CA VAL A 142 2.64 6.59 -24.80
C VAL A 142 1.83 5.54 -24.08
N GLU A 143 1.48 5.83 -22.83
CA GLU A 143 0.65 4.98 -21.99
C GLU A 143 -0.39 5.82 -21.26
N PHE A 144 -1.63 5.33 -21.17
CA PHE A 144 -2.62 5.86 -20.24
C PHE A 144 -3.57 4.74 -19.77
N GLN A 145 -4.22 4.97 -18.62
CA GLN A 145 -5.25 4.09 -18.11
C GLN A 145 -6.64 4.61 -18.48
N ALA A 146 -7.52 3.73 -18.92
CA ALA A 146 -8.87 4.06 -19.36
C ALA A 146 -9.84 2.90 -19.17
N THR A 147 -11.11 3.10 -19.52
CA THR A 147 -12.11 2.03 -19.56
C THR A 147 -11.59 0.84 -20.40
N PRO A 148 -11.57 -0.39 -19.84
CA PRO A 148 -11.10 -1.58 -20.56
C PRO A 148 -11.92 -1.89 -21.82
N SER A 149 -11.35 -2.71 -22.71
CA SER A 149 -12.01 -3.25 -23.90
C SER A 149 -12.56 -2.20 -24.88
N CYS A 150 -11.89 -1.05 -24.96
CA CYS A 150 -12.22 0.06 -25.85
C CYS A 150 -11.17 0.22 -26.95
N TYR A 151 -11.51 1.00 -27.98
CA TYR A 151 -10.54 1.45 -28.97
C TYR A 151 -9.88 2.74 -28.49
N ALA A 152 -8.55 2.72 -28.42
CA ALA A 152 -7.75 3.87 -27.99
C ALA A 152 -6.83 4.33 -29.12
N TRP A 153 -6.63 5.64 -29.18
CA TRP A 153 -5.62 6.26 -30.04
C TRP A 153 -5.10 7.52 -29.38
N PHE A 154 -3.93 7.96 -29.82
CA PHE A 154 -3.41 9.27 -29.46
C PHE A 154 -3.10 10.09 -30.71
N SER A 155 -3.06 11.41 -30.54
CA SER A 155 -2.58 12.33 -31.55
C SER A 155 -1.47 13.22 -31.03
N ILE A 156 -0.58 13.60 -31.94
CA ILE A 156 0.46 14.59 -31.77
C ILE A 156 0.13 15.72 -32.76
N PRO A 157 -0.49 16.82 -32.31
CA PRO A 157 -0.94 17.90 -33.19
C PRO A 157 0.19 18.40 -34.12
N GLY A 158 -0.10 18.41 -35.42
CA GLY A 158 0.85 18.80 -36.46
C GLY A 158 1.85 17.71 -36.90
N ILE A 159 1.81 16.52 -36.29
CA ILE A 159 2.71 15.40 -36.59
C ILE A 159 1.90 14.14 -36.97
N ALA A 160 0.96 13.72 -36.12
CA ALA A 160 0.17 12.51 -36.33
C ALA A 160 -1.23 12.62 -35.68
N ASP A 161 -2.29 12.31 -36.42
CA ASP A 161 -3.66 12.60 -35.96
C ASP A 161 -4.37 11.42 -35.27
N SER A 162 -3.96 10.19 -35.51
CA SER A 162 -4.65 8.99 -34.99
C SER A 162 -3.73 7.78 -34.96
N VAL A 163 -2.79 7.76 -34.01
CA VAL A 163 -1.91 6.62 -33.79
C VAL A 163 -2.65 5.58 -32.95
N PRO A 164 -2.90 4.37 -33.47
CA PRO A 164 -3.68 3.37 -32.74
C PRO A 164 -2.90 2.84 -31.52
N MET A 165 -3.63 2.49 -30.47
CA MET A 165 -3.09 1.90 -29.25
C MET A 165 -3.69 0.53 -29.00
N THR A 166 -3.02 -0.27 -28.19
CA THR A 166 -3.47 -1.61 -27.79
C THR A 166 -3.60 -1.70 -26.29
N GLU A 167 -4.68 -2.32 -25.82
CA GLU A 167 -4.85 -2.65 -24.41
C GLU A 167 -3.83 -3.73 -24.03
N ALA A 168 -2.99 -3.43 -23.03
CA ALA A 168 -2.06 -4.39 -22.46
C ALA A 168 -2.82 -5.48 -21.70
N SER A 169 -2.23 -6.67 -21.60
CA SER A 169 -2.77 -7.74 -20.76
C SER A 169 -2.90 -7.26 -19.30
N PRO A 170 -3.88 -7.78 -18.54
CA PRO A 170 -4.13 -7.33 -17.17
C PRO A 170 -2.86 -7.40 -16.31
N GLN A 171 -2.46 -6.27 -15.74
CA GLN A 171 -1.23 -6.17 -14.96
C GLN A 171 -1.53 -6.40 -13.48
N SER A 172 -0.80 -7.32 -12.85
CA SER A 172 -0.87 -7.51 -11.40
C SER A 172 -0.20 -6.36 -10.69
N GLN A 173 -0.87 -5.77 -9.70
CA GLN A 173 -0.21 -4.86 -8.77
C GLN A 173 0.70 -5.62 -7.81
N PRO A 174 1.74 -4.97 -7.26
CA PRO A 174 2.54 -5.53 -6.18
C PRO A 174 1.63 -5.96 -5.02
N TYR A 175 1.36 -7.26 -4.94
CA TYR A 175 0.59 -7.87 -3.86
C TYR A 175 1.56 -8.61 -2.95
N TRP A 176 1.93 -7.97 -1.85
CA TRP A 176 2.89 -8.51 -0.89
C TRP A 176 2.41 -9.79 -0.21
N GLY A 177 1.10 -10.08 -0.23
CA GLY A 177 0.53 -11.27 0.38
C GLY A 177 1.08 -12.59 -0.18
N GLU A 178 1.34 -12.70 -1.49
CA GLU A 178 1.86 -13.95 -2.07
C GLU A 178 3.30 -14.27 -1.65
N THR A 179 4.14 -13.25 -1.45
CA THR A 179 5.56 -13.45 -1.08
C THR A 179 5.70 -13.96 0.35
N VAL A 180 4.71 -13.68 1.21
CA VAL A 180 4.72 -14.03 2.63
C VAL A 180 3.80 -15.21 2.95
N PHE A 181 2.61 -15.27 2.34
CA PHE A 181 1.58 -16.27 2.66
C PHE A 181 1.56 -17.46 1.67
N GLY A 182 2.48 -17.49 0.70
CA GLY A 182 2.59 -18.55 -0.31
C GLY A 182 1.78 -18.27 -1.58
N ALA A 183 1.99 -19.11 -2.61
CA ALA A 183 1.37 -18.99 -3.92
C ALA A 183 -0.15 -19.24 -3.86
N GLY A 184 -0.91 -18.24 -3.46
CA GLY A 184 -2.38 -18.21 -3.59
C GLY A 184 -2.75 -17.24 -4.70
N ALA A 185 -3.58 -17.66 -5.65
CA ALA A 185 -3.93 -16.87 -6.83
C ALA A 185 -4.29 -15.41 -6.48
N ILE A 186 -3.51 -14.45 -6.99
CA ILE A 186 -3.85 -13.02 -6.99
C ILE A 186 -5.33 -12.86 -7.39
N PRO A 187 -6.20 -12.33 -6.51
CA PRO A 187 -7.58 -12.05 -6.87
C PRO A 187 -7.65 -11.23 -8.14
N ASP A 188 -8.55 -11.57 -9.07
CA ASP A 188 -8.70 -10.81 -10.32
C ASP A 188 -9.01 -9.32 -10.10
N SER A 189 -9.53 -8.96 -8.92
CA SER A 189 -9.72 -7.56 -8.48
C SER A 189 -8.43 -6.76 -8.34
N LEU A 190 -7.27 -7.42 -8.21
CA LEU A 190 -5.95 -6.78 -8.15
C LEU A 190 -5.25 -6.70 -9.52
N LYS A 191 -5.88 -7.26 -10.56
CA LYS A 191 -5.41 -7.11 -11.95
C LYS A 191 -5.97 -5.82 -12.53
N ILE A 192 -5.08 -4.93 -12.93
CA ILE A 192 -5.43 -3.69 -13.63
C ILE A 192 -5.69 -4.03 -15.10
N LYS A 193 -6.92 -3.78 -15.56
CA LYS A 193 -7.30 -3.76 -16.96
C LYS A 193 -7.35 -2.32 -17.48
N GLY A 194 -7.40 -2.15 -18.80
CA GLY A 194 -7.57 -0.84 -19.43
C GLY A 194 -6.31 0.02 -19.47
N ILE A 195 -5.13 -0.59 -19.45
CA ILE A 195 -3.86 0.11 -19.73
C ILE A 195 -3.63 0.08 -21.23
N TYR A 196 -3.66 1.22 -21.90
CA TYR A 196 -3.45 1.32 -23.33
C TYR A 196 -2.03 1.79 -23.63
N ARG A 197 -1.34 1.11 -24.54
CA ARG A 197 0.01 1.46 -24.99
C ARG A 197 0.05 1.67 -26.49
N GLY A 198 0.82 2.67 -26.90
CA GLY A 198 1.16 2.94 -28.29
C GLY A 198 2.55 3.52 -28.40
N PHE A 199 3.07 3.59 -29.62
CA PHE A 199 4.34 4.23 -29.88
C PHE A 199 4.31 5.00 -31.19
N TYR A 200 5.18 6.00 -31.29
CA TYR A 200 5.43 6.74 -32.51
C TYR A 200 6.93 7.02 -32.65
N ASP A 201 7.48 6.71 -33.82
CA ASP A 201 8.88 6.98 -34.14
C ASP A 201 8.98 8.41 -34.68
N ILE A 202 9.77 9.25 -34.02
CA ILE A 202 9.91 10.67 -34.34
C ILE A 202 10.70 10.81 -35.65
N GLY A 203 10.05 11.34 -36.67
CA GLY A 203 10.67 11.56 -37.98
C GLY A 203 11.73 12.68 -38.00
N TYR A 204 12.33 12.87 -39.18
CA TYR A 204 13.27 13.97 -39.46
C TYR A 204 12.58 15.25 -39.92
N ASP A 205 11.25 15.26 -39.96
CA ASP A 205 10.46 16.43 -40.31
C ASP A 205 10.57 17.51 -39.24
N ARG A 206 10.28 18.76 -39.61
CA ARG A 206 10.31 19.89 -38.67
C ARG A 206 9.30 19.68 -37.55
N LEU A 207 9.78 19.25 -36.40
CA LEU A 207 8.97 19.13 -35.19
C LEU A 207 8.68 20.53 -34.64
N PRO A 208 7.48 20.77 -34.11
CA PRO A 208 7.20 21.96 -33.33
C PRO A 208 8.05 21.96 -32.04
N ASP A 209 8.43 23.14 -31.56
CA ASP A 209 9.26 23.30 -30.36
C ASP A 209 8.65 22.63 -29.11
N SER A 210 7.32 22.57 -29.06
CA SER A 210 6.58 21.77 -28.08
C SER A 210 5.17 21.48 -28.60
N THR A 211 4.61 20.35 -28.17
CA THR A 211 3.21 20.00 -28.45
C THR A 211 2.67 19.11 -27.33
N ARG A 212 1.35 19.02 -27.22
CA ARG A 212 0.68 18.17 -26.22
C ARG A 212 0.15 16.93 -26.91
N ILE A 213 0.32 15.78 -26.27
CA ILE A 213 -0.32 14.54 -26.71
C ILE A 213 -1.79 14.60 -26.31
N CYS A 214 -2.68 14.27 -27.24
CA CYS A 214 -4.12 14.15 -26.98
C CYS A 214 -4.52 12.68 -26.99
N TYR A 215 -5.25 12.25 -25.96
CA TYR A 215 -5.75 10.88 -25.84
C TYR A 215 -7.22 10.79 -26.22
N PHE A 216 -7.58 9.70 -26.86
CA PHE A 216 -8.94 9.43 -27.28
C PHE A 216 -9.32 7.99 -26.98
N LEU A 217 -10.60 7.81 -26.66
CA LEU A 217 -11.18 6.51 -26.31
C LEU A 217 -12.57 6.39 -26.93
N LYS A 218 -12.89 5.22 -27.46
CA LYS A 218 -14.21 4.91 -28.02
C LYS A 218 -14.64 3.51 -27.62
N SER A 219 -15.88 3.40 -27.16
CA SER A 219 -16.51 2.11 -26.90
C SER A 219 -16.69 1.31 -28.20
N PRO A 220 -16.54 -0.02 -28.16
CA PRO A 220 -16.87 -0.85 -29.31
C PRO A 220 -18.34 -0.70 -29.69
N GLY A 221 -18.65 -0.87 -30.97
CA GLY A 221 -20.01 -0.81 -31.48
C GLY A 221 -20.85 -1.96 -30.92
N LYS A 222 -22.17 -1.76 -30.78
CA LYS A 222 -23.09 -2.81 -30.30
C LYS A 222 -22.92 -4.13 -31.06
N LYS A 223 -22.79 -4.05 -32.38
CA LYS A 223 -22.61 -5.22 -33.25
C LYS A 223 -21.30 -5.97 -32.92
N GLU A 224 -20.20 -5.25 -32.77
CA GLU A 224 -18.89 -5.82 -32.41
C GLU A 224 -18.92 -6.51 -31.04
N ILE A 225 -19.62 -5.91 -30.06
CA ILE A 225 -19.83 -6.54 -28.75
C ILE A 225 -20.61 -7.85 -28.89
N PHE A 226 -21.67 -7.86 -29.71
CA PHE A 226 -22.45 -9.07 -29.97
C PHE A 226 -21.61 -10.14 -30.69
N ASP A 227 -20.80 -9.76 -31.67
CA ASP A 227 -19.93 -10.68 -32.39
C ASP A 227 -18.88 -11.30 -31.43
N ILE A 228 -18.27 -10.49 -30.55
CA ILE A 228 -17.36 -10.98 -29.49
C ILE A 228 -18.07 -11.95 -28.54
N LEU A 229 -19.29 -11.62 -28.11
CA LEU A 229 -20.08 -12.49 -27.23
C LEU A 229 -20.45 -13.83 -27.86
N LEU A 230 -20.63 -13.87 -29.19
CA LEU A 230 -21.02 -15.07 -29.92
C LEU A 230 -19.82 -15.97 -30.26
N ASP A 231 -18.66 -15.38 -30.52
CA ASP A 231 -17.45 -16.12 -30.92
C ASP A 231 -16.54 -16.53 -29.75
N THR A 232 -16.72 -15.93 -28.56
CA THR A 232 -15.89 -16.25 -27.39
C THR A 232 -16.45 -17.48 -26.66
N PRO A 233 -15.65 -18.52 -26.39
CA PRO A 233 -16.06 -19.66 -25.57
C PRO A 233 -16.60 -19.18 -24.21
N THR A 234 -17.72 -19.74 -23.76
CA THR A 234 -18.46 -19.29 -22.56
C THR A 234 -17.61 -19.26 -21.29
N GLU A 235 -16.54 -20.05 -21.23
CA GLU A 235 -15.58 -20.12 -20.11
C GLU A 235 -14.62 -18.92 -20.02
N LEU A 236 -14.50 -18.12 -21.09
CA LEU A 236 -13.65 -16.91 -21.15
C LEU A 236 -14.48 -15.61 -21.12
N LEU A 237 -15.81 -15.73 -21.09
CA LEU A 237 -16.72 -14.58 -21.07
C LEU A 237 -16.86 -14.04 -19.64
N ASP A 238 -16.16 -12.95 -19.36
CA ASP A 238 -16.38 -12.14 -18.16
C ASP A 238 -17.63 -11.26 -18.37
N PHE A 239 -18.81 -11.73 -17.96
CA PHE A 239 -20.08 -10.99 -18.08
C PHE A 239 -20.19 -9.78 -17.13
N SER A 240 -19.13 -9.38 -16.42
CA SER A 240 -19.16 -8.22 -15.52
C SER A 240 -19.56 -6.93 -16.23
N PHE A 241 -19.24 -6.76 -17.52
CA PHE A 241 -19.67 -5.61 -18.33
C PHE A 241 -21.17 -5.57 -18.63
N LEU A 242 -21.89 -6.69 -18.47
CA LEU A 242 -23.34 -6.80 -18.69
C LEU A 242 -24.15 -6.60 -17.40
N LYS A 243 -23.51 -6.46 -16.24
CA LYS A 243 -24.19 -6.05 -15.00
C LYS A 243 -24.59 -4.58 -15.11
N LEU A 244 -25.76 -4.35 -15.72
CA LEU A 244 -26.45 -3.06 -15.66
C LEU A 244 -26.67 -2.69 -14.18
N PRO A 245 -26.50 -1.43 -13.79
CA PRO A 245 -26.69 -1.02 -12.41
C PRO A 245 -28.11 -1.35 -11.97
N SER A 246 -28.23 -2.10 -10.87
CA SER A 246 -29.48 -2.15 -10.12
C SER A 246 -29.83 -0.71 -9.77
N LYS A 247 -31.02 -0.24 -10.17
CA LYS A 247 -31.54 1.09 -9.82
C LYS A 247 -31.24 1.36 -8.35
N SER A 248 -30.30 2.26 -8.06
CA SER A 248 -30.16 2.82 -6.72
C SER A 248 -31.43 3.61 -6.46
N GLU A 249 -32.21 3.16 -5.49
CA GLU A 249 -33.34 3.92 -4.95
C GLU A 249 -32.81 5.28 -4.50
N ARG A 250 -33.45 6.35 -4.98
CA ARG A 250 -33.21 7.73 -4.55
C ARG A 250 -33.86 7.98 -3.20
#